data_AF-R6XT90-F1
#
_entry.id   AF-R6XT90-F1
#
_cell.length_a   1.000
_cell.length_b   1.000
_cell.length_c   1.000
_cell.angle_alpha   90.00
_cell.angle_beta   90.00
_cell.angle_gamma   90.00
#
_symmetry.space_group_name_H-M   'P 1'
#
loop_
_entity.id
_entity.type
_entity.pdbx_description
1 polymer ?
#
loop_
_entity_poly.entity_id
_entity_poly.type
_entity_poly.pdbx_seq_one_letter_code
_entity_poly.pdbx_strand_id
1 'polypeptide(L)'
;MEAGRIEAGCDEAGRGPLAGPVYAAAVILPTDFHHPLLNDSKKMSEKSRDILRPIIEREAIAWAVEAVSAEEIDELNILWASVTGMQRAVRRLDPKPDFVLSARPGGLPLNRTSC
;
A
#
# COMPACT_ATOMS: atom_id res chain seq x y z
N MET A 1 -7.64 19.42 11.41
CA MET A 1 -7.73 17.96 11.50
C MET A 1 -9.20 17.64 11.73
N GLU A 2 -9.90 17.15 10.71
CA GLU A 2 -11.30 16.74 10.87
C GLU A 2 -11.35 15.33 11.46
N ALA A 3 -11.93 15.21 12.66
CA ALA A 3 -12.11 13.94 13.34
C ALA A 3 -13.12 13.08 12.55
N GLY A 4 -12.64 12.00 11.94
CA GLY A 4 -13.49 11.03 11.23
C GLY A 4 -13.04 10.64 9.82
N ARG A 5 -11.89 11.11 9.32
CA ARG A 5 -11.38 10.71 7.99
C ARG A 5 -10.69 9.36 8.04
N ILE A 6 -10.99 8.49 7.08
CA ILE A 6 -10.36 7.19 6.93
C ILE A 6 -9.12 7.35 6.03
N GLU A 7 -7.94 7.21 6.63
CA GLU A 7 -6.68 7.30 5.91
C GLU A 7 -6.14 5.91 5.60
N ALA A 8 -5.78 5.66 4.34
CA ALA A 8 -5.08 4.46 3.91
C ALA A 8 -3.60 4.78 3.67
N GLY A 9 -2.71 3.99 4.26
CA GLY A 9 -1.31 3.92 3.85
C GLY A 9 -1.17 2.98 2.66
N CYS A 10 -0.40 3.39 1.64
CA CYS A 10 -0.12 2.57 0.48
C CYS A 10 1.38 2.57 0.18
N ASP A 11 1.93 1.38 -0.09
CA ASP A 11 3.35 1.22 -0.40
C ASP A 11 3.56 0.15 -1.48
N GLU A 12 4.70 0.25 -2.18
CA GLU A 12 5.10 -0.68 -3.23
C GLU A 12 6.47 -1.31 -2.98
N ALA A 13 6.59 -2.59 -3.28
CA ALA A 13 7.83 -3.35 -3.24
C ALA A 13 8.09 -4.03 -4.59
N GLY A 14 9.37 -4.14 -4.97
CA GLY A 14 9.75 -4.80 -6.23
C GLY A 14 10.04 -3.86 -7.41
N ARG A 15 10.28 -2.56 -7.16
CA ARG A 15 10.72 -1.60 -8.20
C ARG A 15 12.19 -1.76 -8.63
N GLY A 16 13.02 -2.42 -7.82
CA GLY A 16 14.47 -2.55 -8.00
C GLY A 16 14.99 -3.84 -8.68
N PRO A 17 14.34 -5.02 -8.57
CA PRO A 17 14.82 -6.24 -9.20
C PRO A 17 14.74 -6.20 -10.74
N LEU A 18 15.70 -6.86 -11.40
CA LEU A 18 15.73 -7.07 -12.86
C LEU A 18 14.63 -8.03 -13.37
N ALA A 19 14.02 -8.81 -12.49
CA ALA A 19 12.95 -9.74 -12.79
C ALA A 19 12.07 -9.96 -11.55
N GLY A 20 10.77 -10.13 -11.78
CA GLY A 20 9.79 -10.47 -10.75
C GLY A 20 8.59 -9.52 -10.70
N PRO A 21 7.48 -9.95 -10.07
CA PRO A 21 6.30 -9.13 -9.93
C PRO A 21 6.50 -7.96 -8.97
N VAL A 22 5.77 -6.88 -9.20
CA VAL A 22 5.66 -5.75 -8.28
C VAL A 22 4.51 -6.02 -7.34
N TYR A 23 4.76 -5.89 -6.04
CA TYR A 23 3.72 -6.00 -5.02
C TYR A 23 3.36 -4.61 -4.52
N ALA A 24 2.07 -4.36 -4.39
CA ALA A 24 1.53 -3.15 -3.77
C ALA A 24 0.61 -3.55 -2.63
N ALA A 25 0.71 -2.86 -1.50
CA ALA A 25 -0.14 -3.09 -0.35
C ALA A 25 -0.81 -1.77 0.06
N ALA A 26 -2.08 -1.86 0.46
CA ALA A 26 -2.82 -0.76 1.03
C ALA A 26 -3.41 -1.20 2.38
N VAL A 27 -3.31 -0.35 3.40
CA VAL A 27 -3.76 -0.64 4.76
C VAL A 27 -4.46 0.57 5.36
N ILE A 28 -5.60 0.34 6.00
CA ILE A 28 -6.33 1.32 6.79
C ILE A 28 -6.14 0.94 8.25
N LEU A 29 -5.45 1.79 8.99
CA LEU A 29 -5.26 1.64 10.42
C LEU A 29 -6.26 2.52 11.17
N PRO A 30 -6.76 2.09 12.34
CA PRO A 30 -7.61 2.93 13.14
C PRO A 30 -6.80 4.09 13.72
N THR A 31 -7.45 5.23 13.99
CA THR A 31 -6.80 6.49 14.37
C THR A 31 -6.06 6.42 15.72
N ASP A 32 -6.40 5.44 16.54
CA ASP A 32 -5.77 5.13 17.83
C ASP A 32 -4.64 4.09 17.72
N PHE A 33 -4.41 3.54 16.53
CA PHE A 33 -3.35 2.56 16.33
C PHE A 33 -1.98 3.21 16.40
N HIS A 34 -1.23 2.87 17.44
CA HIS A 34 0.16 3.25 17.58
C HIS A 34 0.98 2.04 18.03
N HIS A 35 1.96 1.65 17.22
CA HIS A 35 2.90 0.60 17.58
C HIS A 35 4.33 1.15 17.60
N PRO A 36 5.11 0.94 18.68
CA PRO A 36 6.47 1.50 18.79
C PRO A 36 7.42 1.02 17.69
N LEU A 37 7.14 -0.15 17.09
CA LEU A 37 7.90 -0.69 15.95
C LEU A 37 7.54 -0.07 14.59
N LEU A 38 6.45 0.70 14.47
CA LEU A 38 5.99 1.30 13.21
C LEU A 38 6.76 2.59 12.84
N ASN A 39 7.45 3.21 13.81
CA ASN A 39 7.95 4.59 13.69
C ASN A 39 9.26 4.72 12.89
N ASP A 40 10.03 3.64 12.70
CA ASP A 40 11.34 3.70 12.03
C ASP A 40 11.44 2.64 10.92
N SER A 41 10.72 2.91 9.83
CA SER A 41 10.63 2.08 8.62
C SER A 41 11.96 1.85 7.91
N LYS A 42 13.04 2.55 8.30
CA LYS A 42 14.38 2.38 7.72
C LYS A 42 15.27 1.36 8.46
N LYS A 43 14.82 0.81 9.60
CA LYS A 43 15.58 -0.19 10.40
C LYS A 43 14.79 -1.44 10.80
N MET A 44 13.65 -1.72 10.17
CA MET A 44 12.92 -2.95 10.45
C MET A 44 13.64 -4.18 9.89
N SER A 45 14.22 -4.97 10.80
CA SER A 45 14.69 -6.34 10.51
C SER A 45 13.53 -7.20 10.00
N GLU A 46 13.80 -8.22 9.18
CA GLU A 46 12.78 -9.17 8.70
C GLU A 46 11.94 -9.75 9.85
N LYS A 47 12.60 -10.10 10.96
CA LYS A 47 11.94 -10.56 12.20
C LYS A 47 10.93 -9.57 12.75
N SER A 48 11.23 -8.26 12.69
CA SER A 48 10.31 -7.23 13.15
C SER A 48 9.09 -7.11 12.24
N ARG A 49 9.24 -7.32 10.92
CA ARG A 49 8.12 -7.33 9.97
C ARG A 49 7.22 -8.55 10.17
N ASP A 50 7.79 -9.72 10.39
CA ASP A 50 7.03 -10.95 10.62
C ASP A 50 6.19 -10.89 11.89
N ILE A 51 6.66 -10.19 12.92
CA ILE A 51 5.89 -9.94 14.15
C ILE A 51 4.82 -8.86 13.93
N LEU A 52 5.12 -7.81 13.17
CA LEU A 52 4.20 -6.69 12.97
C LEU A 52 3.04 -7.06 12.04
N ARG A 53 3.29 -7.90 11.04
CA ARG A 53 2.31 -8.31 10.04
C ARG A 53 1.01 -8.87 10.65
N PRO A 54 1.03 -9.92 11.50
CA PRO A 54 -0.20 -10.44 12.11
C PRO A 54 -0.87 -9.45 13.06
N ILE A 55 -0.11 -8.53 13.67
CA ILE A 55 -0.68 -7.47 14.51
C ILE A 55 -1.45 -6.49 13.64
N ILE A 56 -0.86 -6.03 12.54
CA ILE A 56 -1.52 -5.14 11.59
C ILE A 56 -2.73 -5.83 10.95
N GLU A 57 -2.62 -7.07 10.52
CA GLU A 57 -3.75 -7.81 9.93
C GLU A 57 -4.92 -7.99 10.91
N ARG A 58 -4.66 -8.01 12.22
CA ARG A 58 -5.68 -8.11 13.27
C ARG A 58 -6.29 -6.76 13.67
N GLU A 59 -5.46 -5.73 13.78
CA GLU A 59 -5.87 -4.41 14.27
C GLU A 59 -6.30 -3.46 13.15
N ALA A 60 -5.92 -3.73 11.89
CA ALA A 60 -6.31 -2.92 10.75
C ALA A 60 -7.82 -3.03 10.49
N ILE A 61 -8.42 -1.90 10.12
CA ILE A 61 -9.83 -1.83 9.72
C ILE A 61 -10.01 -2.57 8.39
N ALA A 62 -9.10 -2.34 7.45
CA ALA A 62 -9.08 -3.00 6.16
C ALA A 62 -7.65 -3.04 5.63
N TRP A 63 -7.32 -4.09 4.89
CA TRP A 63 -6.04 -4.21 4.20
C TRP A 63 -6.22 -5.02 2.92
N ALA A 64 -5.36 -4.74 1.94
CA ALA A 64 -5.33 -5.44 0.68
C ALA A 64 -3.90 -5.49 0.14
N VAL A 65 -3.56 -6.59 -0.52
CA VAL A 65 -2.27 -6.79 -1.18
C VAL A 65 -2.54 -7.25 -2.60
N GLU A 66 -1.93 -6.56 -3.56
CA GLU A 66 -2.04 -6.86 -4.98
C GLU A 66 -0.66 -7.11 -5.58
N ALA A 67 -0.58 -8.15 -6.40
CA ALA A 67 0.59 -8.45 -7.20
C ALA A 67 0.32 -8.03 -8.65
N VAL A 68 1.29 -7.36 -9.26
CA VAL A 68 1.33 -7.09 -10.70
C VAL A 68 2.37 -8.00 -11.29
N SER A 69 1.93 -8.86 -12.20
CA SER A 69 2.76 -9.87 -12.85
C SER A 69 3.87 -9.23 -13.71
N ALA A 70 4.95 -9.98 -13.96
CA ALA A 70 6.03 -9.48 -14.81
C ALA A 70 5.53 -9.22 -16.25
N GLU A 71 4.60 -10.04 -16.72
CA GLU A 71 3.93 -9.88 -18.01
C GLU A 71 3.17 -8.56 -18.09
N GLU A 72 2.40 -8.20 -17.06
CA GLU A 72 1.72 -6.90 -16.98
C GLU A 72 2.70 -5.72 -16.85
N ILE A 73 3.85 -5.94 -16.18
CA ILE A 73 4.91 -4.92 -16.07
C ILE A 73 5.52 -4.62 -17.43
N ASP A 74 5.77 -5.65 -18.24
CA ASP A 74 6.31 -5.51 -19.59
C ASP A 74 5.34 -4.76 -20.51
N GLU A 75 4.03 -4.95 -20.34
CA GLU A 75 3.00 -4.23 -21.11
C GLU A 75 2.81 -2.77 -20.64
N LEU A 76 2.75 -2.53 -19.34
CA LEU A 76 2.38 -1.23 -18.77
C LEU A 76 3.58 -0.31 -18.52
N ASN A 77 4.79 -0.85 -18.45
CA ASN A 77 5.99 -0.29 -17.84
C ASN A 77 5.99 -0.31 -16.30
N ILE A 78 7.18 -0.36 -15.71
CA ILE A 78 7.38 -0.47 -14.26
C ILE A 78 6.74 0.67 -13.47
N LEU A 79 6.67 1.89 -14.02
CA LEU A 79 6.08 3.04 -13.34
C LEU A 79 4.56 2.86 -13.21
N TRP A 80 3.89 2.51 -14.31
CA TRP A 80 2.44 2.31 -14.35
C TRP A 80 2.01 0.99 -13.72
N ALA A 81 2.83 -0.05 -13.78
CA ALA A 81 2.59 -1.28 -13.04
C ALA A 81 2.50 -1.00 -11.53
N SER A 82 3.45 -0.24 -10.95
CA SER A 82 3.35 0.18 -9.55
C SER A 82 2.12 1.05 -9.26
N VAL A 83 1.77 2.00 -10.14
CA VAL A 83 0.51 2.78 -9.99
C VAL A 83 -0.70 1.85 -9.95
N THR A 84 -0.77 0.91 -10.89
CA THR A 84 -1.90 0.01 -11.08
C THR A 84 -2.05 -0.92 -9.90
N GLY A 85 -0.95 -1.50 -9.39
CA GLY A 85 -0.96 -2.32 -8.18
C GLY A 85 -1.52 -1.55 -6.99
N MET A 86 -1.02 -0.34 -6.75
CA MET A 86 -1.51 0.51 -5.65
C MET A 86 -2.99 0.88 -5.80
N GLN A 87 -3.43 1.24 -7.02
CA GLN A 87 -4.85 1.51 -7.29
C GLN A 87 -5.73 0.29 -7.04
N ARG A 88 -5.30 -0.90 -7.48
CA ARG A 88 -6.03 -2.15 -7.26
C ARG A 88 -6.13 -2.46 -5.77
N ALA A 89 -5.03 -2.29 -5.01
CA ALA A 89 -5.01 -2.51 -3.57
C ALA A 89 -5.97 -1.56 -2.85
N VAL A 90 -5.93 -0.25 -3.17
CA VAL A 90 -6.85 0.73 -2.59
C VAL A 90 -8.31 0.42 -2.93
N ARG A 91 -8.60 -0.02 -4.16
CA ARG A 91 -9.97 -0.37 -4.58
C ARG A 91 -10.55 -1.59 -3.87
N ARG A 92 -9.71 -2.46 -3.31
CA ARG A 92 -10.13 -3.62 -2.51
C ARG A 92 -10.38 -3.29 -1.04
N LEU A 93 -10.01 -2.09 -0.58
CA LEU A 93 -10.28 -1.65 0.78
C LEU A 93 -11.78 -1.38 0.95
N ASP A 94 -12.36 -2.01 1.98
CA ASP A 94 -13.71 -1.75 2.45
C ASP A 94 -13.66 -1.58 3.97
N PRO A 95 -13.96 -0.39 4.53
CA PRO A 95 -14.50 0.80 3.88
C PRO A 95 -13.51 1.52 2.96
N LYS A 96 -14.05 2.31 2.01
CA LYS A 96 -13.23 3.13 1.09
C LYS A 96 -12.52 4.25 1.85
N PRO A 97 -11.20 4.44 1.66
CA PRO A 97 -10.48 5.53 2.32
C PRO A 97 -10.79 6.89 1.67
N ASP A 98 -10.86 7.93 2.49
CA ASP A 98 -11.00 9.33 2.05
C ASP A 98 -9.68 9.90 1.55
N PHE A 99 -8.56 9.41 2.12
CA PHE A 99 -7.23 9.86 1.78
C PHE A 99 -6.26 8.68 1.69
N VAL A 100 -5.36 8.72 0.70
CA VAL A 100 -4.33 7.71 0.51
C VAL A 100 -2.96 8.37 0.63
N LEU A 101 -2.20 7.93 1.63
CA LEU A 101 -0.79 8.30 1.82
C LEU A 101 0.08 7.30 1.06
N SER A 102 0.69 7.75 -0.05
CA SER A 102 1.66 6.97 -0.80
C SER A 102 3.08 7.49 -0.57
N ALA A 103 4.07 6.59 -0.50
CA ALA A 103 5.48 6.98 -0.40
C ALA A 103 6.02 7.75 -1.63
N ARG A 104 5.28 7.79 -2.75
CA ARG A 104 5.68 8.51 -3.96
C ARG A 104 5.44 10.03 -3.89
N PRO A 105 6.41 10.85 -4.30
CA PRO A 105 6.21 12.28 -4.47
C PRO A 105 5.20 12.51 -5.62
N GLY A 106 4.10 13.23 -5.32
CA GLY A 106 3.04 13.54 -6.29
C GLY A 106 1.68 12.87 -6.04
N GLY A 107 1.59 11.95 -5.06
CA GLY A 107 0.34 11.28 -4.68
C GLY A 107 -0.13 10.22 -5.68
N LEU A 108 -1.06 9.37 -5.26
CA LEU A 108 -1.65 8.34 -6.12
C LEU A 108 -2.85 8.92 -6.90
N PRO A 109 -2.83 8.93 -8.24
CA PRO A 109 -4.00 9.38 -9.01
C PRO A 109 -5.12 8.35 -8.89
N LEU A 110 -6.11 8.59 -8.03
CA LEU A 110 -7.25 7.66 -7.83
C LEU A 110 -8.29 7.75 -8.99
N ASN A 111 -8.31 8.87 -9.71
CA ASN A 111 -9.25 9.15 -10.81
C ASN A 111 -8.61 9.05 -12.20
N ARG A 112 -8.15 7.85 -12.59
CA ARG A 112 -8.03 7.51 -14.02
C ARG A 112 -9.10 6.48 -14.39
N THR A 113 -10.36 6.91 -14.31
CA THR A 113 -11.43 6.31 -15.11
C THR A 113 -11.44 7.11 -16.41
N SER A 114 -10.63 6.70 -17.39
CA SER A 114 -10.77 7.20 -18.76
C SER A 114 -11.76 6.29 -19.48
N CYS A 115 -12.74 6.94 -20.10
CA CYS A 115 -13.73 6.41 -21.03
C CYS A 115 -13.13 5.53 -22.14
#